data_AF-A0A536REI5-F1
#
_entry.id   AF-A0A536REI5-F1
#
_cell.length_a   1.000
_cell.length_b   1.000
_cell.length_c   1.000
_cell.angle_alpha   90.00
_cell.angle_beta   90.00
_cell.angle_gamma   90.00
#
_symmetry.space_group_name_H-M   'P 1'
#
loop_
_entity.id
_entity.type
_entity.pdbx_description
1 polymer ?
#
loop_
_entity_poly.entity_id
_entity_poly.type
_entity_poly.pdbx_seq_one_letter_code
_entity_poly.pdbx_strand_id
1 'polypeptide(L)'
;MLVRTALMFATLALAFSALGGDAALAARPDKSSSSSINLVLLNAVSTSAVSGPRYGDFVTFSVSTDATSYPYVNLTCFQDGVLVAEGWAGFFDGALGDRTFGLYSPQWTAGEADCTAWLDMYSHGKWKPLASTSFHVDP
;
A
#
# COMPACT_ATOMS: atom_id res chain seq x y z
N MET A 1 8.34 74.50 -12.36
CA MET A 1 7.20 74.97 -11.54
C MET A 1 6.92 73.84 -10.54
N LEU A 2 7.28 73.96 -9.24
CA LEU A 2 6.48 74.60 -8.16
C LEU A 2 5.00 74.14 -8.26
N VAL A 3 4.31 73.57 -7.27
CA VAL A 3 4.49 73.52 -5.81
C VAL A 3 3.42 72.57 -5.23
N ARG A 4 3.74 71.96 -4.08
CA ARG A 4 2.94 71.60 -2.85
C ARG A 4 1.40 71.59 -2.96
N THR A 5 0.63 70.70 -2.31
CA THR A 5 0.42 70.47 -0.86
C THR A 5 -0.73 69.43 -0.79
N ALA A 6 -0.72 68.32 -0.03
CA ALA A 6 -0.89 68.11 1.43
C ALA A 6 -2.12 67.20 1.72
N LEU A 7 -2.21 66.71 2.97
CA LEU A 7 -3.24 65.87 3.65
C LEU A 7 -2.92 64.36 3.66
N MET A 8 -2.21 63.82 4.66
CA MET A 8 -2.66 63.40 6.03
C MET A 8 -3.92 62.53 6.03
N PHE A 9 -3.84 61.29 6.56
CA PHE A 9 -4.38 60.90 7.88
C PHE A 9 -4.13 59.41 8.18
N ALA A 10 -3.92 59.16 9.47
CA ALA A 10 -3.45 57.95 10.14
C ALA A 10 -4.32 56.70 10.02
N THR A 11 -3.70 55.51 10.03
CA THR A 11 -4.32 54.27 10.55
C THR A 11 -3.31 53.37 11.27
N LEU A 12 -3.30 53.51 12.59
CA LEU A 12 -3.36 52.46 13.61
C LEU A 12 -2.40 51.27 13.51
N ALA A 13 -1.27 51.37 14.22
CA ALA A 13 -0.47 50.23 14.64
C ALA A 13 -1.21 49.44 15.74
N LEU A 14 -1.64 48.22 15.44
CA LEU A 14 -2.07 47.22 16.42
C LEU A 14 -0.97 46.15 16.52
N ALA A 15 -0.12 46.30 17.52
CA ALA A 15 0.79 45.27 17.97
C ALA A 15 -0.04 44.10 18.52
N PHE A 16 0.04 42.94 17.88
CA PHE A 16 -0.48 41.69 18.45
C PHE A 16 0.69 40.91 19.05
N SER A 17 0.74 40.97 20.37
CA SER A 17 1.70 40.32 21.25
C SER A 17 1.72 38.81 21.06
N ALA A 18 2.92 38.26 20.98
CA ALA A 18 3.17 36.83 21.10
C ALA A 18 2.69 36.31 22.47
N LEU A 19 1.77 35.35 22.46
CA LEU A 19 1.62 34.28 23.45
C LEU A 19 1.72 33.00 22.60
N GLY A 20 2.81 32.24 22.61
CA GLY A 20 3.34 31.62 23.82
C GLY A 20 2.43 30.46 24.21
N GLY A 21 2.29 29.49 23.31
CA GLY A 21 1.49 28.29 23.49
C GLY A 21 2.19 27.14 22.82
N ASP A 22 3.34 26.73 23.37
CA ASP A 22 3.94 25.43 23.11
C ASP A 22 2.99 24.35 23.62
N ALA A 23 1.95 24.06 22.86
CA ALA A 23 1.33 22.75 22.90
C ALA A 23 2.36 21.80 22.29
N ALA A 24 3.34 21.41 23.11
CA ALA A 24 4.11 20.22 22.87
C ALA A 24 3.10 19.06 22.90
N LEU A 25 2.52 18.76 21.73
CA LEU A 25 1.96 17.46 21.46
C LEU A 25 3.13 16.50 21.67
N ALA A 26 3.20 15.92 22.87
CA ALA A 26 4.02 14.76 23.11
C ALA A 26 3.48 13.68 22.18
N ALA A 27 4.01 13.65 20.95
CA ALA A 27 3.94 12.51 20.07
C ALA A 27 4.56 11.37 20.88
N ARG A 28 3.70 10.56 21.49
CA ARG A 28 4.10 9.27 22.02
C ARG A 28 4.84 8.60 20.86
N PRO A 29 6.02 8.01 21.09
CA PRO A 29 6.65 7.23 20.04
C PRO A 29 5.67 6.12 19.71
N ASP A 30 4.92 6.28 18.61
CA ASP A 30 4.17 5.22 18.00
C ASP A 30 5.22 4.14 17.74
N LYS A 31 5.10 3.03 18.47
CA LYS A 31 5.93 1.87 18.23
C LYS A 31 5.70 1.49 16.77
N SER A 32 6.65 1.88 15.92
CA SER A 32 6.57 1.64 14.50
C SER A 32 6.73 0.14 14.31
N SER A 33 5.62 -0.54 14.03
CA SER A 33 5.65 -1.94 13.64
C SER A 33 6.31 -2.06 12.28
N SER A 34 7.20 -3.04 12.13
CA SER A 34 7.85 -3.35 10.86
C SER A 34 7.02 -4.39 10.11
N SER A 35 6.83 -4.21 8.81
CA SER A 35 6.08 -5.13 7.96
C SER A 35 6.65 -5.14 6.55
N SER A 36 6.76 -6.32 5.95
CA SER A 36 7.26 -6.52 4.60
C SER A 36 6.56 -7.70 3.92
N ILE A 37 6.43 -7.60 2.61
CA ILE A 37 5.88 -8.62 1.72
C ILE A 37 6.69 -8.62 0.43
N ASN A 38 7.13 -9.80 -0.01
CA ASN A 38 7.92 -9.97 -1.23
C ASN A 38 7.38 -11.14 -2.05
N LEU A 39 7.33 -10.98 -3.37
CA LEU A 39 6.91 -12.03 -4.29
C LEU A 39 7.88 -13.22 -4.29
N VAL A 40 7.35 -14.43 -4.31
CA VAL A 40 8.10 -15.68 -4.48
C VAL A 40 7.41 -16.55 -5.53
N LEU A 41 8.14 -16.93 -6.57
CA LEU A 41 7.64 -17.81 -7.63
C LEU A 41 7.70 -19.27 -7.15
N LEU A 42 6.58 -19.99 -7.19
CA LEU A 42 6.53 -21.39 -6.72
C LEU A 42 6.80 -22.39 -7.84
N ASN A 43 6.09 -22.25 -8.96
CA ASN A 43 6.30 -23.04 -10.17
C ASN A 43 6.05 -22.12 -11.36
N ALA A 44 7.12 -21.75 -12.08
CA ALA A 44 6.96 -21.21 -13.42
C ALA A 44 6.53 -22.38 -14.32
N VAL A 45 5.33 -22.31 -14.91
CA VAL A 45 4.85 -23.26 -15.92
C VAL A 45 5.72 -23.16 -17.20
N SER A 46 6.57 -22.13 -17.28
CA SER A 46 7.34 -21.77 -18.46
C SER A 46 8.83 -22.02 -18.31
N THR A 47 9.39 -22.80 -19.24
CA THR A 47 10.85 -23.01 -19.45
C THR A 47 11.53 -21.85 -20.19
N SER A 48 10.86 -20.70 -20.31
CA SER A 48 11.33 -19.55 -21.08
C SER A 48 12.17 -18.62 -20.21
N ALA A 49 13.22 -18.04 -20.79
CA ALA A 49 14.19 -17.16 -20.15
C ALA A 49 13.63 -15.78 -19.70
N VAL A 50 12.32 -15.67 -19.52
CA VAL A 50 11.63 -14.47 -19.05
C VAL A 50 11.74 -14.42 -17.54
N SER A 51 12.27 -13.32 -17.01
CA SER A 51 12.47 -13.10 -15.58
C SER A 51 11.20 -12.53 -14.94
N GLY A 52 10.16 -13.35 -14.75
CA GLY A 52 8.92 -12.88 -14.15
C GLY A 52 7.82 -13.95 -14.06
N PRO A 53 6.77 -13.70 -13.25
CA PRO A 53 5.57 -14.52 -13.25
C PRO A 53 4.83 -14.38 -14.59
N ARG A 54 4.24 -15.49 -15.06
CA ARG A 54 3.40 -15.51 -16.25
C ARG A 54 1.96 -15.85 -15.93
N TYR A 55 1.06 -15.51 -16.84
CA TYR A 55 -0.32 -15.97 -16.78
C TYR A 55 -0.37 -17.50 -16.66
N GLY A 56 -1.17 -17.99 -15.72
CA GLY A 56 -1.28 -19.41 -15.37
C GLY A 56 -0.25 -19.94 -14.37
N ASP A 57 0.75 -19.14 -13.99
CA ASP A 57 1.70 -19.53 -12.94
C ASP A 57 1.07 -19.49 -11.54
N PHE A 58 1.77 -20.11 -10.59
CA PHE A 58 1.45 -20.03 -9.17
C PHE A 58 2.53 -19.25 -8.43
N VAL A 59 2.09 -18.29 -7.61
CA VAL A 59 2.96 -17.46 -6.78
C VAL A 59 2.63 -17.59 -5.30
N THR A 60 3.59 -17.29 -4.46
CA THR A 60 3.42 -17.09 -3.02
C THR A 60 4.16 -15.83 -2.60
N PHE A 61 4.11 -15.52 -1.31
CA PHE A 61 4.74 -14.33 -0.76
C PHE A 61 5.56 -14.68 0.48
N SER A 62 6.75 -14.08 0.57
CA SER A 62 7.50 -14.03 1.83
C SER A 62 6.98 -12.86 2.64
N VAL A 63 6.37 -13.15 3.79
CA VAL A 63 5.75 -12.17 4.68
C VAL A 63 6.52 -12.12 5.99
N SER A 64 6.79 -10.90 6.47
CA SER A 64 7.34 -10.67 7.81
C SER A 64 6.65 -9.46 8.43
N THR A 65 6.10 -9.61 9.64
CA THR A 65 5.47 -8.53 10.38
C THR A 65 5.52 -8.79 11.88
N ASP A 66 5.67 -7.72 12.67
CA ASP A 66 5.49 -7.74 14.13
C ASP A 66 4.18 -7.03 14.57
N ALA A 67 3.37 -6.57 13.61
CA ALA A 67 2.14 -5.83 13.86
C ALA A 67 0.98 -6.73 14.30
N THR A 68 0.99 -8.00 13.88
CA THR A 68 -0.12 -8.94 14.11
C THR A 68 0.38 -10.39 14.11
N SER A 69 -0.30 -11.24 14.87
CA SER A 69 -0.13 -12.70 14.80
C SER A 69 -0.96 -13.34 13.68
N TYR A 70 -1.87 -12.57 13.07
CA TYR A 70 -2.80 -13.04 12.03
C TYR A 70 -2.70 -12.16 10.77
N PRO A 71 -1.56 -12.17 10.06
CA PRO A 71 -1.43 -11.48 8.79
C PRO A 71 -2.21 -12.18 7.68
N TYR A 72 -2.80 -11.39 6.80
CA TYR A 72 -3.46 -11.86 5.59
C TYR A 72 -2.82 -11.22 4.37
N VAL A 73 -2.76 -11.97 3.26
CA VAL A 73 -2.35 -11.43 1.97
C VAL A 73 -3.57 -11.36 1.07
N ASN A 74 -3.81 -10.16 0.53
CA ASN A 74 -4.83 -9.86 -0.44
C ASN A 74 -4.16 -9.53 -1.78
N LEU A 75 -4.31 -10.41 -2.76
CA LEU A 75 -3.79 -10.22 -4.11
C LEU A 75 -4.91 -9.71 -5.01
N THR A 76 -4.64 -8.64 -5.76
CA THR A 76 -5.51 -8.15 -6.82
C THR A 76 -4.71 -7.91 -8.08
N CYS A 77 -5.24 -8.31 -9.23
CA CYS A 77 -4.59 -8.19 -10.53
C CYS A 77 -5.51 -7.48 -11.52
N PHE A 78 -4.97 -6.49 -12.21
CA PHE A 78 -5.70 -5.67 -13.16
C PHE A 78 -5.09 -5.76 -14.56
N GLN A 79 -5.95 -5.91 -15.56
CA GLN A 79 -5.61 -5.82 -16.97
C GLN A 79 -6.43 -4.67 -17.56
N ASP A 80 -5.77 -3.67 -18.15
CA ASP A 80 -6.42 -2.46 -18.69
C ASP A 80 -7.36 -1.75 -17.69
N GLY A 81 -7.01 -1.79 -16.40
CA GLY A 81 -7.81 -1.19 -15.32
C GLY A 81 -9.04 -2.00 -14.88
N VAL A 82 -9.24 -3.21 -15.44
CA VAL A 82 -10.29 -4.15 -15.03
C VAL A 82 -9.71 -5.19 -14.08
N LEU A 83 -10.38 -5.46 -12.96
CA LEU A 83 -9.99 -6.53 -12.05
C LEU A 83 -10.20 -7.88 -12.76
N VAL A 84 -9.10 -8.59 -13.01
CA VAL A 84 -9.11 -9.86 -13.72
C VAL A 84 -8.82 -11.04 -12.81
N ALA A 85 -8.11 -10.86 -11.69
CA ALA A 85 -7.96 -11.89 -10.67
C ALA A 85 -7.85 -11.29 -9.28
N GLU A 86 -8.34 -12.03 -8.29
CA GLU A 86 -8.20 -11.70 -6.88
C GLU A 86 -8.02 -12.97 -6.05
N GLY A 87 -7.38 -12.84 -4.89
CA GLY A 87 -7.20 -13.94 -3.97
C GLY A 87 -6.89 -13.48 -2.55
N TRP A 88 -7.26 -14.30 -1.57
CA TRP A 88 -7.06 -13.99 -0.16
C TRP A 88 -6.55 -15.22 0.60
N ALA A 89 -5.45 -15.08 1.34
CA ALA A 89 -4.91 -16.18 2.15
C ALA A 89 -4.32 -15.69 3.49
N GLY A 90 -4.42 -16.52 4.52
CA GLY A 90 -3.81 -16.27 5.83
C GLY A 90 -2.35 -16.75 5.88
N PHE A 91 -1.44 -15.88 6.33
CA PHE A 91 0.00 -16.15 6.44
C PHE A 91 0.42 -16.42 7.90
N PHE A 92 -0.32 -17.29 8.57
CA PHE A 92 -0.06 -17.70 9.96
C PHE A 92 -0.38 -19.18 10.16
N ASP A 93 0.06 -19.72 11.30
CA ASP A 93 -0.17 -21.12 11.65
C ASP A 93 -1.63 -21.35 12.03
N GLY A 94 -2.25 -22.38 11.41
CA GLY A 94 -3.68 -22.68 11.58
C GLY A 94 -4.61 -21.91 10.64
N ALA A 95 -4.09 -21.08 9.74
CA ALA A 95 -4.88 -20.54 8.63
C ALA A 95 -5.44 -21.66 7.74
N LEU A 96 -6.67 -21.50 7.26
CA LEU A 96 -7.28 -22.39 6.29
C LEU A 96 -6.80 -22.04 4.87
N GLY A 97 -6.62 -23.03 4.02
CA GLY A 97 -6.17 -22.87 2.63
C GLY A 97 -4.66 -22.97 2.46
N ASP A 98 -4.20 -22.97 1.20
CA ASP A 98 -2.79 -22.85 0.87
C ASP A 98 -2.39 -21.37 0.74
N ARG A 99 -1.08 -21.10 0.85
CA ARG A 99 -0.50 -19.75 0.75
C ARG A 99 -0.13 -19.42 -0.70
N THR A 100 -0.86 -20.02 -1.64
CA THR A 100 -0.54 -20.02 -3.06
C THR A 100 -1.63 -19.29 -3.82
N PHE A 101 -1.23 -18.47 -4.80
CA PHE A 101 -2.13 -17.69 -5.62
C PHE A 101 -1.91 -18.08 -7.08
N GLY A 102 -2.97 -18.54 -7.74
CA GLY A 102 -2.95 -18.76 -9.19
C GLY A 102 -3.09 -17.42 -9.92
N LEU A 103 -2.22 -17.18 -10.91
CA LEU A 103 -2.29 -16.02 -11.78
C LEU A 103 -3.20 -16.28 -12.98
N TYR A 104 -4.45 -16.63 -12.68
CA TYR A 104 -5.50 -16.88 -13.65
C TYR A 104 -6.87 -16.74 -12.98
N SER A 105 -7.92 -16.57 -13.77
CA SER A 105 -9.30 -16.65 -13.30
C SER A 105 -10.24 -16.92 -14.48
N PRO A 106 -11.53 -17.25 -14.24
CA PRO A 106 -12.50 -17.33 -15.32
C PRO A 106 -12.67 -16.02 -16.12
N GLN A 107 -12.36 -14.86 -15.53
CA GLN A 107 -12.43 -13.54 -16.18
C GLN A 107 -11.11 -13.15 -16.86
N TRP A 108 -9.99 -13.72 -16.44
CA TRP A 108 -8.68 -13.53 -17.05
C TRP A 108 -8.37 -14.70 -17.98
N THR A 109 -8.65 -14.56 -19.27
CA THR A 109 -8.51 -15.68 -20.21
C THR A 109 -7.12 -15.80 -20.82
N ALA A 110 -6.40 -14.68 -20.95
CA ALA A 110 -5.01 -14.57 -21.39
C ALA A 110 -4.53 -13.12 -21.24
N GLY A 111 -3.23 -12.90 -21.46
CA GLY A 111 -2.63 -11.56 -21.54
C GLY A 111 -1.96 -11.12 -20.25
N GLU A 112 -1.29 -9.99 -20.33
CA GLU A 112 -0.57 -9.40 -19.19
C GLU A 112 -1.53 -8.79 -18.17
N ALA A 113 -1.06 -8.69 -16.92
CA ALA A 113 -1.77 -7.97 -15.86
C ALA A 113 -0.78 -7.40 -14.84
N ASP A 114 -1.15 -6.32 -14.19
CA ASP A 114 -0.41 -5.77 -13.06
C ASP A 114 -1.08 -6.20 -11.75
N CYS A 115 -0.33 -6.89 -10.92
CA CYS A 115 -0.80 -7.41 -9.65
C CYS A 115 -0.22 -6.62 -8.48
N THR A 116 -1.04 -6.39 -7.45
CA THR A 116 -0.61 -5.86 -6.16
C THR A 116 -1.07 -6.78 -5.04
N ALA A 117 -0.12 -7.21 -4.23
CA ALA A 117 -0.35 -7.97 -3.01
C ALA A 117 -0.24 -7.05 -1.80
N TRP A 118 -1.29 -7.01 -1.00
CA TRP A 118 -1.37 -6.26 0.25
C TRP A 118 -1.22 -7.20 1.42
N LEU A 119 -0.32 -6.87 2.34
CA LEU A 119 -0.25 -7.48 3.65
C LEU A 119 -1.18 -6.72 4.57
N ASP A 120 -2.26 -7.36 4.99
CA ASP A 120 -3.32 -6.77 5.79
C ASP A 120 -3.39 -7.39 7.18
N MET A 121 -3.89 -6.60 8.14
CA MET A 121 -4.36 -7.11 9.42
C MET A 121 -5.82 -6.70 9.66
N TYR A 122 -6.58 -7.58 10.30
CA TYR A 122 -7.90 -7.22 10.79
C TYR A 122 -7.79 -6.65 12.21
N SER A 123 -8.20 -5.40 12.40
CA SER A 123 -8.11 -4.71 13.67
C SER A 123 -9.28 -3.75 13.84
N HIS A 124 -9.89 -3.73 15.04
CA HIS A 124 -11.01 -2.84 15.36
C HIS A 124 -12.16 -2.85 14.34
N GLY A 125 -12.50 -4.04 13.82
CA GLY A 125 -13.61 -4.20 12.87
C GLY A 125 -13.29 -3.76 11.44
N LYS A 126 -12.02 -3.50 11.11
CA LYS A 126 -11.58 -3.01 9.81
C LYS A 126 -10.31 -3.73 9.35
N TRP A 127 -10.17 -3.89 8.04
CA TRP A 127 -8.91 -4.29 7.42
C TRP A 127 -7.98 -3.08 7.34
N LYS A 128 -6.73 -3.27 7.77
CA LYS A 128 -5.68 -2.25 7.71
C LYS A 128 -4.48 -2.80 6.95
N PRO A 129 -4.04 -2.11 5.87
CA PRO A 129 -2.82 -2.48 5.18
C PRO A 129 -1.59 -2.15 6.04
N LEU A 130 -0.61 -3.05 5.98
CA LEU A 130 0.66 -2.98 6.67
C LEU A 130 1.82 -2.75 5.70
N ALA A 131 1.81 -3.45 4.57
CA ALA A 131 2.80 -3.35 3.50
C ALA A 131 2.18 -3.82 2.18
N SER A 132 2.83 -3.53 1.06
CA SER A 132 2.44 -4.07 -0.24
C SER A 132 3.65 -4.32 -1.13
N THR A 133 3.45 -5.18 -2.13
CA THR A 133 4.36 -5.36 -3.26
C THR A 133 3.55 -5.44 -4.54
N SER A 134 4.07 -4.87 -5.61
CA SER A 134 3.47 -4.94 -6.95
C SER A 134 4.41 -5.66 -7.91
N PHE A 135 3.84 -6.35 -8.89
CA PHE A 135 4.58 -7.06 -9.91
C PHE A 135 3.77 -7.15 -11.20
N HIS A 136 4.48 -7.20 -12.32
CA HIS A 136 3.89 -7.42 -13.64
C HIS A 136 3.82 -8.91 -13.93
N VAL A 137 2.73 -9.35 -14.56
CA VAL A 137 2.53 -10.72 -15.04
C VAL A 137 2.57 -10.69 -16.55
N ASP A 138 3.51 -11.43 -17.14
CA ASP A 138 3.61 -11.55 -18.59
C ASP A 138 2.53 -12.51 -19.15
N PRO A 139 2.16 -12.41 -20.44
CA PRO A 139 1.18 -13.28 -21.08
C PRO A 139 1.53 -14.77 -21.08
#